data_AF-A0A5R8QFF8-F1
#
_entry.id   AF-A0A5R8QFF8-F1
#
_cell.length_a   1.000
_cell.length_b   1.000
_cell.length_c   1.000
_cell.angle_alpha   90.00
_cell.angle_beta   90.00
_cell.angle_gamma   90.00
#
_symmetry.space_group_name_H-M   'P 1'
#
loop_
_entity.id
_entity.type
_entity.pdbx_description
1 polymer ?
#
loop_
_entity_poly.entity_id
_entity_poly.type
_entity_poly.pdbx_seq_one_letter_code
_entity_poly.pdbx_strand_id
1 'polypeptide(L)'
;MRKTIITIIFSFSILCLLNVKTFAVTPEFYESQDEAIANTIQKLESSSYRPGTYPIKIYYNQNGLALEETIYITVEGPFTFITGNNAIDATGVTISITDAKRYQIYDWIKATDAHAWRIDTLEELPIDGVDTSKLRFEVGTYEISFNALGISTSVPITLIESSALVNNTESGWYDQNLFLNSENEFELFDSFGFTILKIGVVIMLVIPIIFLFLQFFWSLRTMANLKKVMHKRTHHKSHNSNQ
;
A
#
# COMPACT_ATOMS: atom_id res chain seq x y z
N MET A 1 32.09 26.99 21.57
CA MET A 1 31.93 25.76 20.76
C MET A 1 30.59 25.03 20.96
N ARG A 2 30.00 24.94 22.17
CA ARG A 2 28.70 24.27 22.38
C ARG A 2 27.50 24.93 21.69
N LYS A 3 27.47 26.26 21.61
CA LYS A 3 26.35 27.01 21.01
C LYS A 3 26.32 26.92 19.48
N THR A 4 27.49 26.87 18.84
CA THR A 4 27.62 26.84 17.37
C THR A 4 27.17 25.51 16.75
N ILE A 5 27.37 24.38 17.44
CA ILE A 5 26.97 23.05 16.91
C ILE A 5 25.45 22.88 16.92
N ILE A 6 24.75 23.38 17.95
CA ILE A 6 23.29 23.29 18.05
C ILE A 6 22.61 24.14 16.98
N THR A 7 23.16 25.34 16.68
CA THR A 7 22.62 26.20 15.62
C THR A 7 22.78 25.58 14.23
N ILE A 8 23.89 24.89 13.96
CA ILE A 8 24.13 24.24 12.66
C ILE A 8 23.16 23.07 12.44
N ILE A 9 22.92 22.23 13.46
CA ILE A 9 22.00 21.10 13.37
C ILE A 9 20.55 21.57 13.18
N PHE A 10 20.13 22.61 13.90
CA PHE A 10 18.78 23.16 13.76
C PHE A 10 18.57 23.84 12.39
N SER A 11 19.59 24.54 11.89
CA SER A 11 19.53 25.18 10.57
C SER A 11 19.54 24.16 9.42
N PHE A 12 20.21 23.02 9.58
CA PHE A 12 20.19 21.93 8.59
C PHE A 12 18.82 21.23 8.55
N SER A 13 18.19 21.02 9.72
CA SER A 13 16.85 20.42 9.80
C SER A 13 15.76 21.32 9.18
N ILE A 14 15.88 22.64 9.30
CA ILE A 14 14.95 23.60 8.66
C ILE A 14 15.18 23.63 7.14
N LEU A 15 16.41 23.52 6.66
CA LEU A 15 16.71 23.52 5.23
C LEU A 15 16.20 22.26 4.51
N CYS A 16 16.16 21.12 5.20
CA CYS A 16 15.54 19.89 4.68
C CYS A 16 14.01 19.99 4.57
N LEU A 17 13.35 20.73 5.47
CA LEU A 17 11.89 20.92 5.42
C LEU A 17 11.44 21.91 4.33
N LEU A 18 12.32 22.80 3.87
CA LEU A 18 12.00 23.80 2.83
C LEU A 18 12.10 23.25 1.40
N ASN A 19 12.54 22.01 1.19
CA ASN A 19 12.67 21.40 -0.13
C ASN A 19 11.59 20.35 -0.45
N VAL A 20 10.57 20.21 0.40
CA VAL A 20 9.43 19.35 0.06
C VAL A 20 8.59 20.11 -0.98
N LYS A 21 8.80 19.81 -2.26
CA LYS A 21 7.87 20.25 -3.30
C LYS A 21 6.50 19.67 -2.96
N THR A 22 5.54 20.52 -2.61
CA THR A 22 4.14 20.10 -2.51
C THR A 22 3.67 19.82 -3.92
N PHE A 23 3.71 18.56 -4.34
CA PHE A 23 3.10 18.09 -5.58
C PHE A 23 1.59 18.11 -5.39
N ALA A 24 0.98 19.28 -5.61
CA ALA A 24 -0.46 19.36 -5.77
C ALA A 24 -0.79 18.80 -7.15
N VAL A 25 -1.42 17.62 -7.21
CA VAL A 25 -2.03 17.11 -8.45
C VAL A 25 -3.13 18.09 -8.83
N THR A 26 -2.91 18.86 -9.89
CA THR A 26 -3.93 19.76 -10.42
C THR A 26 -4.96 18.91 -11.16
N PRO A 27 -6.26 18.94 -10.78
CA PRO A 27 -7.28 18.20 -11.50
C PRO A 27 -7.38 18.72 -12.94
N GLU A 28 -7.51 17.79 -13.88
CA GLU A 28 -7.72 18.11 -15.30
C GLU A 28 -9.19 18.47 -15.50
N PHE A 29 -9.46 19.65 -16.05
CA PHE A 29 -10.82 20.14 -16.33
C PHE A 29 -11.12 20.01 -17.82
N TYR A 30 -12.32 19.52 -18.13
CA TYR A 30 -12.80 19.39 -19.51
C TYR A 30 -13.84 20.47 -19.85
N GLU A 31 -14.06 20.74 -21.14
CA GLU A 31 -14.99 21.81 -21.58
C GLU A 31 -16.47 21.39 -21.47
N SER A 32 -16.73 20.09 -21.27
CA SER A 32 -18.07 19.56 -21.07
C SER A 32 -18.07 18.28 -20.25
N GLN A 33 -19.25 17.92 -19.72
CA GLN A 33 -19.47 16.66 -19.02
C GLN A 33 -19.18 15.45 -19.93
N ASP A 34 -19.66 15.48 -21.18
CA ASP A 34 -19.48 14.40 -22.15
C ASP A 34 -17.99 14.17 -22.49
N GLU A 35 -17.23 15.26 -22.64
CA GLU A 35 -15.79 15.18 -22.88
C GLU A 35 -15.04 14.61 -21.68
N ALA A 36 -15.44 14.99 -20.46
CA ALA A 36 -14.87 14.43 -19.24
C ALA A 36 -15.12 12.91 -19.15
N ILE A 37 -16.34 12.47 -19.43
CA ILE A 37 -16.71 11.05 -19.44
C ILE A 37 -15.89 10.29 -20.49
N ALA A 38 -15.81 10.80 -21.73
CA ALA A 38 -15.07 10.14 -22.79
C ALA A 38 -13.58 9.97 -22.47
N ASN A 39 -12.94 11.00 -21.93
CA ASN A 39 -11.54 10.94 -21.50
C ASN A 39 -11.34 9.99 -20.32
N THR A 40 -12.26 9.98 -19.35
CA THR A 40 -12.24 9.01 -18.25
C THR A 40 -12.33 7.58 -18.77
N ILE A 41 -13.28 7.30 -19.68
CA ILE A 41 -13.41 5.97 -20.30
C ILE A 41 -12.11 5.58 -21.01
N GLN A 42 -11.53 6.47 -21.81
CA GLN A 42 -10.27 6.19 -22.51
C GLN A 42 -9.11 5.87 -21.55
N LYS A 43 -9.01 6.61 -20.44
CA LYS A 43 -8.00 6.34 -19.39
C LYS A 43 -8.23 4.98 -18.75
N LEU A 44 -9.48 4.63 -18.46
CA LEU A 44 -9.84 3.32 -17.91
C LEU A 44 -9.56 2.19 -18.88
N GLU A 45 -9.85 2.35 -20.18
CA GLU A 45 -9.55 1.34 -21.21
C GLU A 45 -8.05 1.09 -21.37
N SER A 46 -7.23 2.14 -21.23
CA SER A 46 -5.76 2.01 -21.27
C SER A 46 -5.16 1.36 -20.01
N SER A 47 -5.97 1.21 -18.96
CA SER A 47 -5.55 0.71 -17.65
C SER A 47 -6.16 -0.67 -17.41
N SER A 48 -5.38 -1.62 -16.90
CA SER A 48 -5.89 -2.99 -16.64
C SER A 48 -6.66 -3.07 -15.32
N TYR A 49 -7.83 -2.42 -15.23
CA TYR A 49 -8.68 -2.48 -14.04
C TYR A 49 -9.30 -3.86 -13.82
N ARG A 50 -9.45 -4.23 -12.55
CA ARG A 50 -10.29 -5.37 -12.16
C ARG A 50 -11.74 -5.10 -12.58
N PRO A 51 -12.48 -6.11 -13.06
CA PRO A 51 -13.92 -5.97 -13.23
C PRO A 51 -14.59 -5.51 -11.93
N GLY A 52 -15.56 -4.61 -12.06
CA GLY A 52 -16.14 -3.92 -10.90
C GLY A 52 -16.78 -2.58 -11.27
N THR A 53 -17.57 -2.01 -10.36
CA THR A 53 -18.09 -0.64 -10.52
C THR A 53 -17.30 0.31 -9.63
N TYR A 54 -16.88 1.45 -10.19
CA TYR A 54 -16.02 2.42 -9.54
C TYR A 54 -16.65 3.83 -9.54
N PRO A 55 -16.66 4.53 -8.39
CA PRO A 55 -17.03 5.93 -8.34
C PRO A 55 -15.87 6.78 -8.83
N ILE A 56 -16.09 7.54 -9.90
CA ILE A 56 -15.06 8.38 -10.52
C ILE A 56 -15.52 9.83 -10.48
N LYS A 57 -14.63 10.68 -9.96
CA LYS A 57 -14.82 12.13 -9.97
C LYS A 57 -14.39 12.69 -11.31
N ILE A 58 -15.29 13.36 -11.99
CA ILE A 58 -15.03 14.14 -13.19
C ILE A 58 -15.12 15.63 -12.88
N TYR A 59 -14.30 16.42 -13.57
CA TYR A 59 -14.26 17.86 -13.43
C TYR A 59 -14.47 18.49 -14.80
N TYR A 60 -15.47 19.36 -14.92
CA TYR A 60 -15.78 20.02 -16.19
C TYR A 60 -16.25 21.45 -15.98
N ASN A 61 -16.11 22.26 -17.03
CA ASN A 61 -16.62 23.61 -17.09
C ASN A 61 -18.01 23.61 -17.73
N GLN A 62 -18.97 24.30 -17.11
CA GLN A 62 -20.27 24.55 -17.72
C GLN A 62 -20.66 26.01 -17.46
N ASN A 63 -20.88 26.77 -18.53
CA ASN A 63 -21.20 28.20 -18.46
C ASN A 63 -20.17 29.03 -17.66
N GLY A 64 -18.88 28.67 -17.74
CA GLY A 64 -17.80 29.35 -17.03
C GLY A 64 -17.68 29.01 -15.54
N LEU A 65 -18.44 28.01 -15.05
CA LEU A 65 -18.32 27.47 -13.70
C LEU A 65 -17.64 26.11 -13.75
N ALA A 66 -16.64 25.92 -12.87
CA ALA A 66 -16.02 24.63 -12.63
C ALA A 66 -16.93 23.76 -11.76
N LEU A 67 -17.31 22.59 -12.27
CA LEU A 67 -18.18 21.63 -11.61
C LEU A 67 -17.41 20.34 -11.32
N GLU A 68 -17.78 19.70 -10.20
CA GLU A 68 -17.31 18.37 -9.80
C GLU A 68 -18.53 17.44 -9.73
N GLU A 69 -18.44 16.30 -10.38
CA GLU A 69 -19.49 15.28 -10.39
C GLU A 69 -18.89 13.90 -10.16
N THR A 70 -19.57 13.05 -9.40
CA THR A 70 -19.19 11.65 -9.22
C THR A 70 -20.09 10.77 -10.07
N ILE A 71 -19.49 10.07 -11.03
CA ILE A 71 -20.15 9.09 -11.89
C ILE A 71 -19.75 7.67 -11.47
N TYR A 72 -20.57 6.68 -11.80
CA TYR A 72 -20.27 5.28 -11.55
C TYR A 72 -19.99 4.59 -12.88
N ILE A 73 -18.78 4.06 -13.04
CA ILE A 73 -18.37 3.33 -14.25
C ILE A 73 -18.18 1.87 -13.90
N THR A 74 -18.79 0.98 -14.70
CA THR A 74 -18.62 -0.47 -14.57
C THR A 74 -17.60 -0.94 -15.60
N VAL A 75 -16.55 -1.60 -15.11
CA VAL A 75 -15.55 -2.29 -15.92
C VAL A 75 -15.98 -3.74 -16.04
N GLU A 76 -16.11 -4.21 -17.28
CA GLU A 76 -16.50 -5.58 -17.59
C GLU A 76 -15.25 -6.41 -17.94
N GLY A 77 -15.15 -7.59 -17.34
CA GLY A 77 -14.23 -8.65 -17.73
C GLY A 77 -14.83 -9.59 -18.78
N PRO A 78 -14.03 -10.53 -19.32
CA PRO A 78 -14.48 -11.49 -20.33
C PRO A 78 -15.66 -12.38 -19.89
N PHE A 79 -15.83 -12.56 -18.57
CA PHE A 79 -16.88 -13.38 -17.97
C PHE A 79 -17.75 -12.56 -17.02
N THR A 80 -17.79 -11.24 -17.18
CA THR A 80 -18.72 -10.41 -16.43
C THR A 80 -20.13 -10.62 -16.97
N PHE A 81 -21.07 -10.86 -16.07
CA PHE A 81 -22.49 -10.98 -16.39
C PHE A 81 -23.29 -9.98 -15.55
N ILE A 82 -24.09 -9.16 -16.23
CA ILE A 82 -24.88 -8.09 -15.61
C ILE A 82 -26.37 -8.37 -15.82
N THR A 83 -27.17 -8.27 -14.76
CA THR A 83 -28.63 -8.31 -14.84
C THR A 83 -29.23 -7.34 -13.83
N GLY A 84 -29.97 -6.35 -14.33
CA GLY A 84 -30.50 -5.27 -13.50
C GLY A 84 -29.35 -4.49 -12.84
N ASN A 85 -29.41 -4.34 -11.51
CA ASN A 85 -28.38 -3.63 -10.74
C ASN A 85 -27.31 -4.56 -10.17
N ASN A 86 -27.28 -5.84 -10.55
CA ASN A 86 -26.33 -6.81 -10.02
C ASN A 86 -25.37 -7.25 -11.14
N ALA A 87 -24.11 -7.42 -10.78
CA ALA A 87 -23.06 -7.94 -11.65
C ALA A 87 -22.32 -9.08 -10.94
N ILE A 88 -21.81 -10.02 -11.72
CA ILE A 88 -20.96 -11.11 -11.26
C ILE A 88 -19.83 -11.29 -12.26
N ASP A 89 -18.61 -11.47 -11.76
CA ASP A 89 -17.44 -11.74 -12.58
C ASP A 89 -16.60 -12.85 -11.94
N ALA A 90 -15.85 -13.55 -12.78
CA ALA A 90 -14.86 -14.52 -12.38
C ALA A 90 -13.80 -14.65 -13.48
N THR A 91 -12.63 -15.15 -13.12
CA THR A 91 -11.49 -15.36 -14.02
C THR A 91 -11.23 -16.85 -14.21
N GLY A 92 -11.01 -17.25 -15.47
CA GLY A 92 -10.57 -18.61 -15.77
C GLY A 92 -9.14 -18.85 -15.32
N VAL A 93 -8.86 -20.02 -14.76
CA VAL A 93 -7.53 -20.33 -14.16
C VAL A 93 -7.03 -21.72 -14.52
N THR A 94 -5.71 -21.90 -14.38
CA THR A 94 -5.06 -23.19 -14.54
C THR A 94 -4.70 -23.76 -13.16
N ILE A 95 -5.24 -24.94 -12.83
CA ILE A 95 -5.10 -25.56 -11.50
C ILE A 95 -4.61 -27.00 -11.66
N SER A 96 -3.83 -27.53 -10.70
CA SER A 96 -3.50 -28.95 -10.72
C SER A 96 -4.71 -29.82 -10.41
N ILE A 97 -4.76 -31.01 -11.00
CA ILE A 97 -5.79 -32.01 -10.67
C ILE A 97 -5.79 -32.33 -9.16
N THR A 98 -4.63 -32.34 -8.52
CA THR A 98 -4.50 -32.61 -7.07
C THR A 98 -5.15 -31.52 -6.23
N ASP A 99 -5.00 -30.25 -6.62
CA ASP A 99 -5.60 -29.12 -5.92
C ASP A 99 -7.10 -29.07 -6.16
N ALA A 100 -7.54 -29.20 -7.41
CA ALA A 100 -8.95 -29.20 -7.78
C ALA A 100 -9.77 -30.25 -7.01
N LYS A 101 -9.19 -31.43 -6.72
CA LYS A 101 -9.84 -32.49 -5.91
C LYS A 101 -10.06 -32.09 -4.45
N ARG A 102 -9.26 -31.16 -3.93
CA ARG A 102 -9.31 -30.71 -2.53
C ARG A 102 -10.09 -29.40 -2.36
N TYR A 103 -10.30 -28.67 -3.45
CA TYR A 103 -10.97 -27.38 -3.42
C TYR A 103 -12.41 -27.49 -2.95
N GLN A 104 -12.71 -26.71 -1.92
CA GLN A 104 -14.06 -26.41 -1.50
C GLN A 104 -14.58 -25.17 -2.25
N ILE A 105 -15.85 -24.83 -2.04
CA ILE A 105 -16.50 -23.65 -2.65
C ILE A 105 -15.65 -22.38 -2.48
N TYR A 106 -15.15 -22.14 -1.28
CA TYR A 106 -14.29 -20.98 -0.99
C TYR A 106 -12.98 -20.99 -1.79
N ASP A 107 -12.37 -22.15 -1.99
CA ASP A 107 -11.13 -22.26 -2.75
C ASP A 107 -11.36 -21.96 -4.23
N TRP A 108 -12.50 -22.39 -4.79
CA TRP A 108 -12.89 -22.04 -6.15
C TRP A 108 -13.11 -20.54 -6.31
N ILE A 109 -13.88 -19.93 -5.42
CA ILE A 109 -14.14 -18.48 -5.42
C ILE A 109 -12.82 -17.71 -5.38
N LYS A 110 -11.92 -18.10 -4.47
CA LYS A 110 -10.62 -17.45 -4.32
C LYS A 110 -9.72 -17.69 -5.54
N ALA A 111 -9.66 -18.90 -6.08
CA ALA A 111 -8.79 -19.23 -7.19
C ALA A 111 -9.19 -18.48 -8.47
N THR A 112 -10.49 -18.31 -8.72
CA THR A 112 -11.00 -17.60 -9.89
C THR A 112 -11.24 -16.11 -9.65
N ASP A 113 -10.93 -15.57 -8.48
CA ASP A 113 -11.31 -14.21 -8.09
C ASP A 113 -12.80 -13.91 -8.34
N ALA A 114 -13.67 -14.90 -8.09
CA ALA A 114 -15.11 -14.76 -8.33
C ALA A 114 -15.71 -13.81 -7.30
N HIS A 115 -16.47 -12.84 -7.78
CA HIS A 115 -17.15 -11.87 -6.93
C HIS A 115 -18.40 -11.35 -7.63
N ALA A 116 -19.34 -10.85 -6.85
CA ALA A 116 -20.57 -10.26 -7.33
C ALA A 116 -20.81 -8.97 -6.59
N TRP A 117 -21.38 -7.97 -7.23
CA TRP A 117 -21.61 -6.66 -6.62
C TRP A 117 -22.86 -6.00 -7.15
N ARG A 118 -23.36 -5.03 -6.39
CA ARG A 118 -24.42 -4.12 -6.83
C ARG A 118 -23.81 -2.90 -7.52
N ILE A 119 -24.21 -2.64 -8.75
CA ILE A 119 -23.70 -1.54 -9.58
C ILE A 119 -24.08 -0.17 -8.97
N ASP A 120 -25.25 -0.08 -8.35
CA ASP A 120 -25.80 1.18 -7.82
C ASP A 120 -25.24 1.58 -6.44
N THR A 121 -24.83 0.60 -5.63
CA THR A 121 -24.49 0.78 -4.22
C THR A 121 -23.07 0.34 -3.89
N LEU A 122 -22.39 -0.31 -4.84
CA LEU A 122 -21.06 -0.90 -4.66
C LEU A 122 -21.00 -1.98 -3.56
N GLU A 123 -22.16 -2.48 -3.15
CA GLU A 123 -22.26 -3.54 -2.14
C GLU A 123 -21.82 -4.88 -2.75
N GLU A 124 -20.85 -5.53 -2.11
CA GLU A 124 -20.46 -6.90 -2.44
C GLU A 124 -21.60 -7.88 -2.12
N LEU A 125 -21.93 -8.72 -3.09
CA LEU A 125 -22.95 -9.75 -3.00
C LEU A 125 -22.28 -11.10 -2.70
N PRO A 126 -22.80 -11.88 -1.75
CA PRO A 126 -22.24 -13.19 -1.45
C PRO A 126 -22.46 -14.14 -2.64
N ILE A 127 -21.39 -14.82 -3.05
CA ILE A 127 -21.49 -15.98 -3.94
C ILE A 127 -22.13 -17.13 -3.15
N ASP A 128 -23.31 -17.58 -3.58
CA ASP A 128 -24.14 -18.56 -2.87
C ASP A 128 -23.95 -20.00 -3.38
N GLY A 129 -23.34 -20.17 -4.55
CA GLY A 129 -23.09 -21.49 -5.12
C GLY A 129 -22.00 -21.52 -6.19
N VAL A 130 -21.29 -22.64 -6.23
CA VAL A 130 -20.33 -22.98 -7.30
C VAL A 130 -20.74 -24.34 -7.87
N ASP A 131 -21.04 -24.37 -9.17
CA ASP A 131 -21.36 -25.60 -9.90
C ASP A 131 -20.09 -26.15 -10.57
N THR A 132 -19.62 -27.27 -10.04
CA THR A 132 -18.47 -28.04 -10.55
C THR A 132 -18.90 -29.35 -11.22
N SER A 133 -20.20 -29.54 -11.50
CA SER A 133 -20.74 -30.80 -12.02
C SER A 133 -20.16 -31.22 -13.39
N LYS A 134 -19.70 -30.24 -14.19
CA LYS A 134 -19.04 -30.47 -15.48
C LYS A 134 -17.55 -30.82 -15.35
N LEU A 135 -16.95 -30.66 -14.17
CA LEU A 135 -15.53 -30.88 -13.93
C LEU A 135 -15.21 -32.38 -13.97
N ARG A 136 -14.24 -32.77 -14.79
CA ARG A 136 -13.66 -34.12 -14.76
C ARG A 136 -12.23 -34.00 -14.28
N PHE A 137 -11.81 -34.81 -13.32
CA PHE A 137 -10.47 -34.74 -12.71
C PHE A 137 -9.39 -35.38 -13.59
N GLU A 138 -9.32 -34.91 -14.82
CA GLU A 138 -8.41 -35.31 -15.90
C GLU A 138 -7.85 -34.03 -16.54
N VAL A 139 -6.75 -34.14 -17.28
CA VAL A 139 -6.16 -32.98 -17.98
C VAL A 139 -7.15 -32.49 -19.04
N GLY A 140 -7.49 -31.20 -19.00
CA GLY A 140 -8.45 -30.60 -19.93
C GLY A 140 -9.01 -29.27 -19.43
N THR A 141 -9.82 -28.63 -20.26
CA THR A 141 -10.52 -27.39 -19.89
C THR A 141 -12.00 -27.68 -19.67
N TYR A 142 -12.53 -27.26 -18.54
CA TYR A 142 -13.92 -27.49 -18.12
C TYR A 142 -14.54 -26.18 -17.65
N GLU A 143 -15.82 -25.99 -17.88
CA GLU A 143 -16.54 -24.84 -17.34
C GLU A 143 -17.01 -25.11 -15.92
N ILE A 144 -16.81 -24.14 -15.03
CA ILE A 144 -17.50 -24.07 -13.75
C ILE A 144 -18.36 -22.81 -13.72
N SER A 145 -19.45 -22.84 -12.96
CA SER A 145 -20.38 -21.70 -12.86
C SER A 145 -20.45 -21.17 -11.43
N PHE A 146 -20.48 -19.85 -11.29
CA PHE A 146 -20.67 -19.15 -10.02
C PHE A 146 -22.07 -18.55 -9.99
N ASN A 147 -22.71 -18.53 -8.82
CA ASN A 147 -24.05 -17.99 -8.63
C ASN A 147 -24.06 -16.99 -7.46
N ALA A 148 -24.83 -15.93 -7.62
CA ALA A 148 -25.11 -14.97 -6.55
C ALA A 148 -26.49 -14.35 -6.76
N LEU A 149 -27.41 -14.46 -5.81
CA LEU A 149 -28.71 -13.76 -5.82
C LEU A 149 -29.45 -13.81 -7.18
N GLY A 150 -29.45 -14.97 -7.84
CA GLY A 150 -30.16 -15.19 -9.10
C GLY A 150 -29.44 -14.76 -10.37
N ILE A 151 -28.20 -14.28 -10.30
CA ILE A 151 -27.30 -14.12 -11.45
C ILE A 151 -26.22 -15.20 -11.44
N SER A 152 -25.72 -15.56 -12.62
CA SER A 152 -24.67 -16.57 -12.78
C SER A 152 -23.70 -16.22 -13.89
N THR A 153 -22.43 -16.55 -13.69
CA THR A 153 -21.39 -16.53 -14.72
C THR A 153 -20.68 -17.89 -14.79
N SER A 154 -20.08 -18.20 -15.95
CA SER A 154 -19.31 -19.43 -16.16
C SER A 154 -17.93 -19.12 -16.69
N VAL A 155 -16.93 -19.81 -16.17
CA VAL A 155 -15.52 -19.61 -16.53
C VAL A 155 -14.82 -20.92 -16.87
N PRO A 156 -13.86 -20.89 -17.81
CA PRO A 156 -13.04 -22.06 -18.14
C PRO A 156 -11.97 -22.30 -17.07
N ILE A 157 -11.89 -23.52 -16.56
CA ILE A 157 -10.84 -24.04 -15.68
C ILE A 157 -10.01 -25.04 -16.46
N THR A 158 -8.71 -24.79 -16.55
CA THR A 158 -7.76 -25.71 -17.17
C THR A 158 -7.09 -26.56 -16.10
N LEU A 159 -7.32 -27.87 -16.14
CA LEU A 159 -6.69 -28.83 -15.26
C LEU A 159 -5.41 -29.37 -15.88
N ILE A 160 -4.34 -29.38 -15.10
CA ILE A 160 -3.03 -29.91 -15.49
C ILE A 160 -2.50 -30.92 -14.46
N GLU A 161 -1.52 -31.74 -14.85
CA GLU A 161 -0.81 -32.60 -13.90
C GLU A 161 0.04 -31.77 -12.94
N SER A 162 0.17 -32.23 -11.69
CA SER A 162 0.90 -31.51 -10.62
C SER A 162 2.38 -31.26 -10.95
N SER A 163 2.98 -32.06 -11.82
CA SER A 163 4.36 -31.92 -12.30
C SER A 163 4.54 -30.78 -13.30
N ALA A 164 3.46 -30.23 -13.87
CA ALA A 164 3.49 -29.16 -14.87
C ALA A 164 3.43 -27.74 -14.27
N LEU A 165 3.18 -27.59 -12.96
CA LEU A 165 3.06 -26.29 -12.27
C LEU A 165 4.41 -25.57 -12.01
N VAL A 166 5.53 -26.05 -12.54
CA VAL A 166 6.87 -25.57 -12.15
C VAL A 166 7.16 -24.11 -12.53
N ASN A 167 6.35 -23.42 -13.35
CA ASN A 167 6.73 -22.10 -13.89
C ASN A 167 5.69 -20.96 -13.81
N ASN A 168 4.63 -21.01 -13.00
CA ASN A 168 3.60 -19.95 -13.01
C ASN A 168 3.41 -19.20 -11.68
N THR A 169 4.49 -18.96 -10.93
CA THR A 169 4.48 -18.04 -9.77
C THR A 169 4.66 -16.56 -10.13
N GLU A 170 4.45 -16.15 -11.38
CA GLU A 170 4.60 -14.74 -11.82
C GLU A 170 3.29 -14.07 -12.30
N SER A 171 2.11 -14.57 -11.94
CA SER A 171 0.85 -13.85 -12.20
C SER A 171 -0.02 -13.75 -10.94
N GLY A 172 0.57 -13.22 -9.87
CA GLY A 172 -0.22 -12.67 -8.78
C GLY A 172 -0.87 -11.36 -9.21
N TRP A 173 -2.07 -11.41 -9.77
CA TRP A 173 -2.90 -10.22 -10.03
C TRP A 173 -3.19 -9.40 -8.75
N TYR A 174 -2.98 -10.00 -7.58
CA TYR A 174 -3.12 -9.37 -6.27
C TYR A 174 -2.07 -8.30 -5.97
N ASP A 175 -0.97 -8.22 -6.72
CA ASP A 175 0.08 -7.21 -6.49
C ASP A 175 -0.12 -5.93 -7.32
N GLN A 176 -1.04 -5.89 -8.29
CA GLN A 176 -1.03 -4.80 -9.28
C GLN A 176 -2.16 -3.77 -9.24
N ASN A 177 -3.28 -3.98 -8.53
CA ASN A 177 -4.46 -3.10 -8.75
C ASN A 177 -5.15 -2.54 -7.50
N LEU A 178 -4.44 -2.44 -6.37
CA LEU A 178 -4.91 -1.65 -5.21
C LEU A 178 -4.35 -0.21 -5.16
N PHE A 179 -3.78 0.26 -6.29
CA PHE A 179 -3.25 1.61 -6.42
C PHE A 179 -3.84 2.33 -7.63
N LEU A 180 -5.09 2.75 -7.49
CA LEU A 180 -5.58 3.91 -8.20
C LEU A 180 -4.62 5.09 -7.94
N ASN A 181 -3.93 5.55 -8.99
CA ASN A 181 -3.28 6.86 -9.08
C ASN A 181 -2.13 7.20 -8.11
N SER A 182 -1.29 6.25 -7.71
CA SER A 182 -0.15 6.57 -6.83
C SER A 182 1.18 5.92 -7.21
N GLU A 183 1.41 5.60 -8.49
CA GLU A 183 2.69 4.99 -8.95
C GLU A 183 3.94 5.83 -8.60
N ASN A 184 3.79 7.09 -8.19
CA ASN A 184 4.91 7.88 -7.65
C ASN A 184 4.84 8.16 -6.13
N GLU A 185 3.73 7.90 -5.44
CA GLU A 185 3.59 8.29 -4.02
C GLU A 185 3.92 7.16 -3.05
N PHE A 186 3.63 5.90 -3.40
CA PHE A 186 3.92 4.76 -2.52
C PHE A 186 5.34 4.20 -2.66
N GLU A 187 5.97 4.25 -3.84
CA GLU A 187 7.40 3.96 -3.94
C GLU A 187 8.25 4.98 -3.18
N LEU A 188 7.82 6.26 -3.20
CA LEU A 188 8.39 7.28 -2.33
C LEU A 188 8.09 6.96 -0.88
N PHE A 189 6.89 6.52 -0.49
CA PHE A 189 6.60 6.19 0.92
C PHE A 189 7.33 4.95 1.42
N ASP A 190 7.54 3.94 0.60
CA ASP A 190 8.34 2.76 0.94
C ASP A 190 9.83 3.14 1.02
N SER A 191 10.36 3.83 0.01
CA SER A 191 11.75 4.29 0.02
C SER A 191 12.02 5.29 1.16
N PHE A 192 11.12 6.24 1.37
CA PHE A 192 11.21 7.27 2.41
C PHE A 192 10.93 6.70 3.79
N GLY A 193 9.95 5.81 3.93
CA GLY A 193 9.59 5.13 5.18
C GLY A 193 10.72 4.24 5.67
N PHE A 194 11.28 3.39 4.80
CA PHE A 194 12.45 2.58 5.14
C PHE A 194 13.69 3.44 5.40
N THR A 195 13.86 4.57 4.70
CA THR A 195 14.99 5.49 4.94
C THR A 195 14.86 6.23 6.26
N ILE A 196 13.68 6.76 6.59
CA ILE A 196 13.38 7.38 7.89
C ILE A 196 13.53 6.38 9.00
N LEU A 197 13.05 5.15 8.83
CA LEU A 197 13.17 4.10 9.84
C LEU A 197 14.64 3.73 10.07
N LYS A 198 15.44 3.59 9.00
CA LYS A 198 16.90 3.37 9.11
C LYS A 198 17.59 4.53 9.83
N ILE A 199 17.32 5.77 9.45
CA ILE A 199 17.89 6.96 10.10
C ILE A 199 17.43 7.03 11.56
N GLY A 200 16.17 6.75 11.85
CA GLY A 200 15.59 6.73 13.18
C GLY A 200 16.28 5.71 14.09
N VAL A 201 16.51 4.49 13.60
CA VAL A 201 17.26 3.45 14.33
C VAL A 201 18.70 3.87 14.60
N VAL A 202 19.39 4.47 13.61
CA VAL A 202 20.76 4.97 13.79
C VAL A 202 20.79 6.10 14.83
N ILE A 203 19.87 7.06 14.76
CA ILE A 203 19.77 8.16 15.73
C ILE A 203 19.47 7.62 17.14
N MET A 204 18.54 6.67 17.26
CA MET A 204 18.19 6.02 18.53
C MET A 204 19.38 5.30 19.17
N LEU A 205 20.32 4.78 18.36
CA LEU A 205 21.52 4.12 18.84
C LEU A 205 22.67 5.10 19.16
N VAL A 206 22.84 6.16 18.34
CA VAL A 206 23.95 7.11 18.47
C VAL A 206 23.71 8.14 19.57
N ILE A 207 22.47 8.60 19.77
CA ILE A 207 22.14 9.61 20.81
C ILE A 207 22.56 9.15 22.21
N PRO A 208 22.18 7.95 22.70
CA PRO A 208 22.57 7.48 24.03
C PRO A 208 24.09 7.41 24.22
N ILE A 209 24.82 6.99 23.18
CA ILE A 209 26.29 6.92 23.20
C ILE A 209 26.89 8.32 23.38
N ILE A 210 26.40 9.31 22.62
CA ILE A 210 26.85 10.71 22.76
C ILE A 210 26.56 11.24 24.17
N PHE A 211 25.39 10.94 24.74
CA PHE A 211 25.05 11.30 26.11
C PHE A 211 26.00 10.68 27.14
N LEU A 212 26.37 9.40 26.98
CA LEU A 212 27.35 8.74 27.84
C LEU A 212 28.72 9.42 27.80
N PHE A 213 29.21 9.79 26.61
CA PHE A 213 30.47 10.53 26.48
C PHE A 213 30.40 11.90 27.16
N LEU A 214 29.31 12.64 26.97
CA LEU A 214 29.07 13.93 27.62
C LEU A 214 29.09 13.80 29.16
N GLN A 215 28.40 12.80 29.69
CA GLN A 215 28.37 12.50 31.12
C GLN A 215 29.77 12.13 31.64
N PHE A 216 30.53 11.32 30.89
CA PHE A 216 31.89 10.94 31.24
C PHE A 216 32.82 12.16 31.33
N PHE A 217 32.78 13.07 30.35
CA PHE A 217 33.59 14.30 30.39
C PHE A 217 33.21 15.22 31.54
N TRP A 218 31.91 15.30 31.88
CA TRP A 218 31.46 16.05 33.05
C TRP A 218 32.01 15.45 34.34
N SER A 219 31.97 14.12 34.47
CA SER A 219 32.53 13.38 35.61
C SER A 219 34.04 13.60 35.76
N LEU A 220 34.80 13.55 34.66
CA LEU A 220 36.24 13.83 34.67
C LEU A 220 36.54 15.26 35.18
N ARG A 221 35.76 16.24 34.74
CA ARG A 221 35.94 17.64 35.15
C ARG A 221 35.61 17.85 36.62
N THR A 222 34.53 17.27 37.12
CA THR A 222 34.16 17.37 38.55
C THR A 222 35.21 16.68 39.42
N MET A 223 35.71 15.52 39.02
CA MET A 223 36.76 14.79 39.74
C MET A 223 38.08 15.58 39.79
N ALA A 224 38.48 16.25 38.71
CA ALA A 224 39.65 17.12 38.69
C ALA A 224 39.51 18.30 39.67
N ASN A 225 38.33 18.93 39.71
CA ASN A 225 38.05 20.00 40.66
C ASN A 225 38.04 19.51 42.12
N LEU A 226 37.51 18.32 42.37
CA LEU A 226 37.44 17.73 43.70
C LEU A 226 38.83 17.36 44.24
N LYS A 227 39.73 16.82 43.39
CA LYS A 227 41.14 16.61 43.74
C LYS A 227 41.84 17.90 44.17
N LYS A 228 41.60 19.02 43.45
CA LYS A 228 42.16 20.33 43.82
C LYS A 228 41.68 20.80 45.19
N VAL A 229 40.40 20.60 45.51
CA VAL A 229 39.83 20.99 46.82
C VAL A 229 40.37 20.11 47.94
N MET A 230 40.48 18.80 47.75
CA MET A 230 41.03 17.88 48.76
C MET A 230 42.49 18.18 49.07
N HIS A 231 43.32 18.41 48.04
CA HIS A 231 44.74 18.73 48.23
C HIS A 231 44.95 20.04 49.02
N LYS A 232 44.12 21.06 48.76
CA LYS A 232 44.10 22.32 49.53
C LYS A 232 43.76 22.08 51.02
N ARG A 233 42.84 21.15 51.30
CA ARG A 233 42.41 20.83 52.68
C ARG A 233 43.47 20.05 53.48
N THR A 234 44.22 19.16 52.83
CA THR A 234 45.32 18.41 53.46
C THR A 234 46.49 19.31 53.85
N HIS A 235 46.84 20.31 53.03
CA HIS A 235 47.89 21.28 53.41
C HIS A 235 47.46 22.21 54.55
N HIS A 236 46.17 22.52 54.68
CA HIS A 236 45.71 23.40 55.76
C HIS A 236 45.74 22.73 57.15
N LYS A 237 45.54 21.40 57.24
CA LYS A 237 45.62 20.66 58.51
C LYS A 237 47.05 20.49 59.04
N SER A 238 48.06 20.47 58.17
CA SER A 238 49.47 20.35 58.55
C SER A 238 50.03 21.57 59.29
N HIS A 239 49.36 22.73 59.23
CA HIS A 239 49.82 23.94 59.90
C HIS A 239 49.20 24.16 61.29
N ASN A 240 48.23 23.33 61.68
CA ASN A 240 47.49 23.50 62.94
C ASN A 240 47.85 22.45 64.01
N SER A 241 48.89 21.63 63.83
CA SER A 241 49.33 20.61 64.80
C SER A 241 50.64 20.94 65.53
N ASN A 242 51.16 22.16 65.39
CA ASN A 242 52.38 22.64 66.08
C ASN A 242 52.09 23.80 67.06
N GLN A 243 50.85 23.91 67.52
CA GLN A 243 50.46 24.68 68.71
C GLN A 243 49.81 23.72 69.69
#